data_AF-A0A0U0ZRB8-F1
#
_entry.id   AF-A0A0U0ZRB8-F1
#
_cell.length_a   1.000
_cell.length_b   1.000
_cell.length_c   1.000
_cell.angle_alpha   90.00
_cell.angle_beta   90.00
_cell.angle_gamma   90.00
#
_symmetry.space_group_name_H-M   'P 1'
#
loop_
_entity.id
_entity.type
_entity.pdbx_description
1 polymer ?
#
loop_
_entity_poly.entity_id
_entity_poly.type
_entity_poly.pdbx_seq_one_letter_code
_entity_poly.pdbx_strand_id
1 'polypeptide(L)'
;MDREGICAQVADILVPVADFELEINRDHEALDSDEALRAEKRRWLLSLSEDWGAAGDPVLVALDRTAAKIEELQGVVYELIAYARELAPEGHKYTFDELAAAARMSKSGVRSCYAVGDVSAAATKLTLGAGKRGAERDPRWRGAQVWRWQCSSRAMQDALMQLVSDGIAQEGLCVELKQHDPDHVMVQSYGDPARGYLLPHDAWRELLAVELSRRPGLGGAPRRRPRRKSLNDLIDQPPF
;
A
#
# COMPACT_ATOMS: atom_id res chain seq x y z
N MET A 1 -11.37 -25.35 29.22
CA MET A 1 -10.70 -24.04 29.29
C MET A 1 -11.78 -22.99 29.04
N ASP A 2 -11.94 -22.02 29.93
CA ASP A 2 -12.97 -20.99 29.81
C ASP A 2 -12.54 -19.88 28.83
N ARG A 3 -13.49 -19.02 28.44
CA ARG A 3 -13.25 -17.92 27.50
C ARG A 3 -12.18 -16.96 28.03
N GLU A 4 -12.19 -16.71 29.34
CA GLU A 4 -11.19 -15.87 29.99
C GLU A 4 -9.77 -16.43 29.86
N GLY A 5 -9.58 -17.73 30.09
CA GLY A 5 -8.30 -18.40 29.95
C GLY A 5 -7.76 -18.37 28.52
N ILE A 6 -8.63 -18.60 27.52
CA ILE A 6 -8.23 -18.53 26.11
C ILE A 6 -7.88 -17.09 25.71
N CYS A 7 -8.70 -16.11 26.12
CA CYS A 7 -8.42 -14.70 25.83
C CYS A 7 -7.12 -14.22 26.50
N ALA A 8 -6.79 -14.72 27.70
CA ALA A 8 -5.51 -14.44 28.35
C ALA A 8 -4.35 -15.02 27.55
N GLN A 9 -4.39 -16.31 27.20
CA GLN A 9 -3.32 -16.96 26.42
C GLN A 9 -3.09 -16.31 25.05
N VAL A 10 -4.17 -15.95 24.35
CA VAL A 10 -4.06 -15.24 23.06
C VAL A 10 -3.49 -13.84 23.26
N ALA A 11 -3.88 -13.14 24.33
CA ALA A 11 -3.29 -11.84 24.67
C ALA A 11 -1.79 -11.95 24.96
N ASP A 12 -1.35 -13.00 25.65
CA ASP A 12 0.07 -13.26 25.92
C ASP A 12 0.87 -13.45 24.63
N ILE A 13 0.29 -14.11 23.62
CA ILE A 13 0.93 -14.33 22.31
C ILE A 13 0.97 -13.05 21.47
N LEU A 14 -0.06 -12.21 21.56
CA LEU A 14 -0.18 -10.99 20.75
C LEU A 14 0.77 -9.87 21.16
N VAL A 15 1.39 -9.98 22.34
CA VAL A 15 2.35 -9.01 22.83
C VAL A 15 3.76 -9.48 22.50
N PRO A 16 4.51 -8.76 21.62
CA PRO A 16 5.86 -9.14 21.26
C PRO A 16 6.75 -9.18 22.50
N VAL A 17 7.54 -10.24 22.64
CA VAL A 17 8.60 -10.38 23.64
C VAL A 17 9.93 -10.25 22.88
N ALA A 18 10.89 -9.52 23.40
CA ALA A 18 12.15 -9.33 22.68
C ALA A 18 12.95 -10.63 22.61
N ASP A 19 13.67 -10.89 21.51
CA ASP A 19 14.42 -12.15 21.32
C ASP A 19 15.41 -12.44 22.47
N PHE A 20 16.00 -11.42 23.08
CA PHE A 20 16.91 -11.58 24.23
C PHE A 20 16.20 -12.03 25.52
N GLU A 21 14.89 -11.75 25.64
CA GLU A 21 14.03 -12.20 26.75
C GLU A 21 13.60 -13.66 26.56
N LEU A 22 13.63 -14.16 25.32
CA LEU A 22 13.37 -15.57 25.00
C LEU A 22 14.62 -16.45 25.20
N GLU A 23 15.83 -15.88 25.10
CA GLU A 23 17.10 -16.61 25.19
C GLU A 23 17.69 -16.72 26.61
N ILE A 24 17.22 -15.92 27.59
CA ILE A 24 17.83 -15.87 28.93
C ILE A 24 16.80 -16.04 30.04
N ASN A 25 17.02 -17.08 30.86
CA ASN A 25 16.38 -17.28 32.14
C ASN A 25 16.33 -16.00 33.00
N ARG A 26 15.11 -15.62 33.43
CA ARG A 26 14.76 -15.10 34.77
C ARG A 26 15.11 -13.64 35.15
N ASP A 27 14.90 -12.66 34.28
CA ASP A 27 14.61 -11.30 34.79
C ASP A 27 13.13 -10.98 34.59
N HIS A 28 12.35 -11.17 35.65
CA HIS A 28 10.90 -10.92 35.69
C HIS A 28 10.54 -9.44 35.52
N GLU A 29 11.50 -8.51 35.70
CA GLU A 29 11.24 -7.07 35.60
C GLU A 29 10.95 -6.58 34.17
N ALA A 30 11.43 -7.28 33.13
CA ALA A 30 11.15 -6.88 31.75
C ALA A 30 9.70 -7.20 31.32
N LEU A 31 9.14 -8.29 31.88
CA LEU A 31 7.76 -8.72 31.61
C LEU A 31 6.70 -7.74 32.14
N ASP A 32 7.02 -6.96 33.17
CA ASP A 32 6.10 -5.99 33.79
C ASP A 32 5.82 -4.77 32.88
N SER A 33 6.75 -4.43 31.99
CA SER A 33 6.61 -3.27 31.10
C SER A 33 5.47 -3.43 30.07
N ASP A 34 5.12 -4.68 29.77
CA ASP A 34 4.15 -5.06 28.74
C ASP A 34 2.82 -5.57 29.30
N GLU A 35 2.68 -5.63 30.63
CA GLU A 35 1.47 -6.15 31.28
C GLU A 35 0.24 -5.30 30.99
N ALA A 36 0.41 -3.98 30.88
CA ALA A 36 -0.66 -3.07 30.46
C ALA A 36 -1.16 -3.38 29.04
N LEU A 37 -0.25 -3.76 28.13
CA LEU A 37 -0.60 -4.13 26.76
C LEU A 37 -1.29 -5.50 26.71
N ARG A 38 -0.82 -6.49 27.50
CA ARG A 38 -1.51 -7.79 27.65
C ARG A 38 -2.92 -7.61 28.19
N ALA A 39 -3.09 -6.79 29.22
CA ALA A 39 -4.40 -6.45 29.79
C ALA A 39 -5.31 -5.70 28.78
N GLU A 40 -4.75 -4.84 27.92
CA GLU A 40 -5.50 -4.22 26.82
C GLU A 40 -5.96 -5.27 25.79
N LYS A 41 -5.06 -6.16 25.33
CA LYS A 41 -5.42 -7.21 24.36
C LYS A 41 -6.45 -8.18 24.92
N ARG A 42 -6.31 -8.57 26.19
CA ARG A 42 -7.28 -9.43 26.88
C ARG A 42 -8.65 -8.78 26.97
N ARG A 43 -8.74 -7.51 27.39
CA ARG A 43 -10.01 -6.75 27.43
C ARG A 43 -10.65 -6.66 26.05
N TRP A 44 -9.84 -6.42 25.02
CA TRP A 44 -10.33 -6.40 23.65
C TRP A 44 -10.90 -7.76 23.22
N LEU A 45 -10.20 -8.87 23.46
CA LEU A 45 -10.69 -10.22 23.12
C LEU A 45 -11.97 -10.58 23.88
N LEU A 46 -12.07 -10.21 25.15
CA LEU A 46 -13.27 -10.42 25.96
C LEU A 46 -14.47 -9.58 25.47
N SER A 47 -14.22 -8.44 24.81
CA SER A 47 -15.29 -7.61 24.22
C SER A 47 -15.88 -8.16 22.92
N LEU A 48 -15.29 -9.21 22.34
CA LEU A 48 -15.85 -9.90 21.17
C LEU A 48 -17.15 -10.61 21.56
N SER A 49 -18.03 -10.87 20.57
CA SER A 49 -19.32 -11.57 20.80
C SER A 49 -19.13 -12.87 21.58
N GLU A 50 -20.02 -13.12 22.55
CA GLU A 50 -20.04 -14.36 23.33
C GLU A 50 -20.50 -15.57 22.51
N ASP A 51 -21.21 -15.33 21.40
CA ASP A 51 -21.57 -16.38 20.46
C ASP A 51 -20.32 -16.81 19.68
N TRP A 52 -19.86 -18.03 19.94
CA TRP A 52 -18.68 -18.69 19.32
C TRP A 52 -18.88 -19.03 17.83
N GLY A 53 -19.46 -18.12 17.05
CA GLY A 53 -19.29 -18.11 15.60
C GLY A 53 -17.89 -17.64 15.22
N ALA A 54 -17.51 -17.74 13.94
CA ALA A 54 -16.16 -17.34 13.50
C ALA A 54 -15.82 -15.90 13.94
N ALA A 55 -16.77 -14.96 13.90
CA ALA A 55 -16.62 -13.57 14.35
C ALA A 55 -16.38 -13.38 15.87
N GLY A 56 -16.68 -14.38 16.70
CA GLY A 56 -16.57 -14.32 18.17
C GLY A 56 -15.43 -15.15 18.77
N ASP A 57 -14.74 -15.95 17.95
CA ASP A 57 -13.60 -16.78 18.38
C ASP A 57 -12.34 -15.90 18.54
N PRO A 58 -11.75 -15.84 19.75
CA PRO A 58 -10.62 -14.96 20.03
C PRO A 58 -9.35 -15.31 19.23
N VAL A 59 -9.14 -16.59 18.90
CA VAL A 59 -7.98 -17.03 18.11
C VAL A 59 -8.16 -16.62 16.65
N LEU A 60 -9.33 -16.90 16.07
CA LEU A 60 -9.61 -16.58 14.66
C LEU A 60 -9.58 -15.07 14.42
N VAL A 61 -10.15 -14.27 15.33
CA VAL A 61 -10.12 -12.81 15.24
C VAL A 61 -8.70 -12.26 15.39
N ALA A 62 -7.88 -12.83 16.29
CA ALA A 62 -6.48 -12.45 16.43
C ALA A 62 -5.66 -12.77 15.17
N LEU A 63 -5.88 -13.92 14.56
CA LEU A 63 -5.24 -14.32 13.30
C LEU A 63 -5.66 -13.40 12.14
N ASP A 64 -6.95 -13.09 12.01
CA ASP A 64 -7.47 -12.18 10.98
C ASP A 64 -6.84 -10.79 11.11
N ARG A 65 -6.80 -10.22 12.31
CA ARG A 65 -6.13 -8.93 12.56
C ARG A 65 -4.64 -8.96 12.25
N THR A 66 -3.96 -10.04 12.64
CA THR A 66 -2.53 -10.20 12.38
C THR A 66 -2.27 -10.30 10.88
N ALA A 67 -3.08 -11.08 10.16
CA ALA A 67 -3.01 -11.18 8.71
C ALA A 67 -3.26 -9.83 8.03
N ALA A 68 -4.29 -9.09 8.44
CA ALA A 68 -4.55 -7.74 7.95
C ALA A 68 -3.36 -6.79 8.20
N LYS A 69 -2.69 -6.90 9.35
CA LYS A 69 -1.50 -6.10 9.65
C LYS A 69 -0.31 -6.48 8.77
N ILE A 70 -0.10 -7.77 8.51
CA ILE A 70 0.92 -8.26 7.58
C ILE A 70 0.66 -7.69 6.17
N GLU A 71 -0.60 -7.73 5.71
CA GLU A 71 -0.97 -7.16 4.40
C GLU A 71 -0.73 -5.65 4.33
N GLU A 72 -1.08 -4.91 5.39
CA GLU A 72 -0.83 -3.47 5.48
C GLU A 72 0.67 -3.17 5.37
N LEU A 73 1.50 -3.88 6.13
CA LEU A 73 2.96 -3.73 6.10
C LEU A 73 3.55 -4.13 4.74
N GLN A 74 3.03 -5.19 4.11
CA GLN A 74 3.41 -5.55 2.73
C GLN A 74 3.06 -4.43 1.74
N GLY A 75 1.90 -3.80 1.89
CA GLY A 75 1.53 -2.63 1.11
C GLY A 75 2.53 -1.48 1.27
N VAL A 76 2.94 -1.19 2.50
CA VAL A 76 3.99 -0.18 2.78
C VAL A 76 5.32 -0.55 2.13
N VAL A 77 5.73 -1.83 2.18
CA VAL A 77 6.95 -2.29 1.49
C VAL A 77 6.87 -2.04 -0.01
N TYR A 78 5.73 -2.31 -0.65
CA TYR A 78 5.56 -2.09 -2.09
C TYR A 78 5.60 -0.60 -2.45
N GLU A 79 4.98 0.25 -1.65
CA GLU A 79 5.07 1.72 -1.82
C GLU A 79 6.50 2.24 -1.64
N LEU A 80 7.27 1.69 -0.70
CA LEU A 80 8.68 2.06 -0.50
C LEU A 80 9.56 1.63 -1.67
N ILE A 81 9.35 0.42 -2.21
CA ILE A 81 10.06 -0.05 -3.41
C ILE A 81 9.68 0.82 -4.61
N ALA A 82 8.40 1.16 -4.75
CA ALA A 82 7.89 2.04 -5.79
C ALA A 82 8.53 3.43 -5.70
N TYR A 83 8.64 4.01 -4.50
CA TYR A 83 9.37 5.24 -4.25
C TYR A 83 10.83 5.13 -4.68
N ALA A 84 11.55 4.10 -4.19
CA ALA A 84 12.98 3.94 -4.46
C ALA A 84 13.30 3.79 -5.95
N ARG A 85 12.36 3.25 -6.74
CA ARG A 85 12.57 3.00 -8.17
C ARG A 85 12.10 4.12 -9.08
N GLU A 86 10.99 4.77 -8.75
CA GLU A 86 10.33 5.70 -9.67
C GLU A 86 10.39 7.15 -9.20
N LEU A 87 10.59 7.39 -7.89
CA LEU A 87 10.46 8.71 -7.25
C LEU A 87 11.70 9.15 -6.49
N ALA A 88 12.76 8.33 -6.46
CA ALA A 88 13.97 8.65 -5.74
C ALA A 88 14.59 9.96 -6.26
N PRO A 89 15.10 10.83 -5.37
CA PRO A 89 15.75 12.08 -5.76
C PRO A 89 16.88 11.84 -6.77
N GLU A 90 17.06 12.80 -7.68
CA GLU A 90 18.16 12.75 -8.65
C GLU A 90 19.51 12.57 -7.94
N GLY A 91 20.34 11.66 -8.46
CA GLY A 91 21.64 11.31 -7.87
C GLY A 91 21.60 10.17 -6.85
N HIS A 92 20.44 9.64 -6.47
CA HIS A 92 20.33 8.42 -5.68
C HIS A 92 19.55 7.35 -6.44
N LYS A 93 20.24 6.28 -6.83
CA LYS A 93 19.65 5.11 -7.48
C LYS A 93 19.92 3.87 -6.64
N TYR A 94 18.85 3.22 -6.23
CA TYR A 94 18.93 1.94 -5.56
C TYR A 94 19.05 0.82 -6.59
N THR A 95 19.99 -0.08 -6.36
CA THR A 95 20.14 -1.30 -7.16
C THR A 95 19.05 -2.31 -6.78
N PHE A 96 18.75 -3.24 -7.70
CA PHE A 96 17.85 -4.35 -7.40
C PHE A 96 18.35 -5.22 -6.25
N ASP A 97 19.66 -5.25 -6.01
CA ASP A 97 20.30 -6.09 -4.99
C ASP A 97 20.06 -5.51 -3.60
N GLU A 98 20.25 -4.20 -3.45
CA GLU A 98 19.95 -3.47 -2.22
C GLU A 98 18.47 -3.57 -1.86
N LEU A 99 17.58 -3.35 -2.83
CA LEU A 99 16.15 -3.44 -2.61
C LEU A 99 15.70 -4.86 -2.28
N ALA A 100 16.27 -5.87 -2.95
CA ALA A 100 15.97 -7.28 -2.68
C ALA A 100 16.40 -7.67 -1.26
N ALA A 101 17.60 -7.29 -0.85
CA ALA A 101 18.11 -7.54 0.49
C ALA A 101 17.25 -6.83 1.56
N ALA A 102 16.98 -5.54 1.39
CA ALA A 102 16.21 -4.75 2.35
C ALA A 102 14.76 -5.22 2.49
N ALA A 103 14.10 -5.54 1.38
CA ALA A 103 12.71 -6.01 1.38
C ALA A 103 12.58 -7.52 1.70
N ARG A 104 13.69 -8.24 1.85
CA ARG A 104 13.73 -9.71 1.97
C ARG A 104 12.98 -10.41 0.82
N MET A 105 13.17 -9.90 -0.39
CA MET A 105 12.56 -10.40 -1.62
C MET A 105 13.62 -10.87 -2.61
N SER A 106 13.24 -11.70 -3.58
CA SER A 106 14.11 -11.96 -4.72
C SER A 106 14.18 -10.71 -5.63
N LYS A 107 15.25 -10.58 -6.43
CA LYS A 107 15.36 -9.50 -7.43
C LYS A 107 14.17 -9.49 -8.41
N SER A 108 13.69 -10.68 -8.79
CA SER A 108 12.49 -10.84 -9.63
C SER A 108 11.21 -10.39 -8.91
N GLY A 109 11.13 -10.67 -7.59
CA GLY A 109 10.09 -10.14 -6.71
C GLY A 109 10.09 -8.62 -6.72
N VAL A 110 11.22 -7.97 -6.43
CA VAL A 110 11.34 -6.50 -6.45
C VAL A 110 10.94 -5.90 -7.80
N ARG A 111 11.32 -6.54 -8.91
CA ARG A 111 10.97 -6.07 -10.26
C ARG A 111 9.48 -5.96 -10.50
N SER A 112 8.70 -6.84 -9.88
CA SER A 112 7.29 -7.01 -10.20
C SER A 112 6.34 -6.77 -9.04
N CYS A 113 6.83 -6.50 -7.83
CA CYS A 113 6.02 -6.49 -6.60
C CYS A 113 5.00 -5.34 -6.53
N TYR A 114 5.33 -4.17 -7.05
CA TYR A 114 4.47 -3.00 -7.03
C TYR A 114 3.79 -2.78 -8.39
N ALA A 115 2.60 -2.19 -8.34
CA ALA A 115 1.83 -1.72 -9.47
C ALA A 115 1.73 -0.19 -9.44
N VAL A 116 1.22 0.39 -10.53
CA VAL A 116 0.94 1.83 -10.67
C VAL A 116 0.24 2.44 -9.44
N GLY A 117 -0.70 1.71 -8.84
CA GLY A 117 -1.43 2.17 -7.66
C GLY A 117 -0.53 2.42 -6.45
N ASP A 118 0.48 1.57 -6.22
CA ASP A 118 1.40 1.69 -5.08
C ASP A 118 2.33 2.88 -5.26
N VAL A 119 2.75 3.11 -6.50
CA VAL A 119 3.57 4.26 -6.87
C VAL A 119 2.74 5.54 -6.61
N SER A 120 1.52 5.66 -7.14
CA SER A 120 0.59 6.78 -6.87
C SER A 120 0.33 7.01 -5.37
N ALA A 121 0.13 5.93 -4.60
CA ALA A 121 -0.04 5.98 -3.15
C ALA A 121 1.19 6.57 -2.45
N ALA A 122 2.40 6.16 -2.87
CA ALA A 122 3.65 6.67 -2.32
C ALA A 122 3.78 8.19 -2.52
N ALA A 123 3.53 8.72 -3.73
CA ALA A 123 3.59 10.17 -3.94
C ALA A 123 2.48 10.94 -3.23
N THR A 124 1.28 10.38 -3.13
CA THR A 124 0.19 11.00 -2.36
C THR A 124 0.61 11.15 -0.90
N LYS A 125 1.17 10.08 -0.30
CA LYS A 125 1.68 10.10 1.08
C LYS A 125 2.84 11.08 1.26
N LEU A 126 3.75 11.16 0.27
CA LEU A 126 4.85 12.12 0.30
C LEU A 126 4.36 13.56 0.21
N THR A 127 3.38 13.87 -0.63
CA THR A 127 2.77 15.20 -0.77
C THR A 127 2.07 15.61 0.52
N LEU A 128 1.21 14.76 1.07
CA LEU A 128 0.55 14.99 2.36
C LEU A 128 1.58 15.18 3.49
N GLY A 129 2.65 14.37 3.50
CA GLY A 129 3.73 14.49 4.47
C GLY A 129 4.55 15.78 4.32
N ALA A 130 4.81 16.21 3.09
CA ALA A 130 5.51 17.46 2.80
C ALA A 130 4.71 18.67 3.25
N GLY A 131 3.40 18.71 2.97
CA GLY A 131 2.50 19.76 3.46
C GLY A 131 2.48 19.86 4.98
N LYS A 132 2.36 18.72 5.67
CA LYS A 132 2.43 18.66 7.14
C LYS A 132 3.75 19.16 7.73
N ARG A 133 4.86 19.11 6.99
CA ARG A 133 6.19 19.56 7.44
C ARG A 133 6.62 20.91 6.85
N GLY A 134 5.76 21.57 6.07
CA GLY A 134 6.10 22.83 5.39
C GLY A 134 7.17 22.69 4.28
N ALA A 135 7.32 21.49 3.70
CA ALA A 135 8.36 21.15 2.72
C ALA A 135 7.86 21.15 1.26
N GLU A 136 6.69 21.73 0.99
CA GLU A 136 6.03 21.72 -0.33
C GLU A 136 6.89 22.32 -1.44
N ARG A 137 7.80 23.23 -1.09
CA ARG A 137 8.68 23.92 -2.06
C ARG A 137 9.94 23.13 -2.43
N ASP A 138 10.24 22.01 -1.76
CA ASP A 138 11.46 21.24 -2.06
C ASP A 138 11.37 20.64 -3.48
N PRO A 139 12.28 21.04 -4.39
CA PRO A 139 12.22 20.67 -5.80
C PRO A 139 12.35 19.16 -6.04
N ARG A 140 12.92 18.41 -5.08
CA ARG A 140 12.97 16.94 -5.13
C ARG A 140 11.58 16.32 -5.10
N TRP A 141 10.64 16.93 -4.37
CA TRP A 141 9.26 16.45 -4.30
C TRP A 141 8.43 16.87 -5.51
N ARG A 142 8.67 18.08 -6.05
CA ARG A 142 8.04 18.53 -7.30
C ARG A 142 8.40 17.62 -8.48
N GLY A 143 9.67 17.20 -8.60
CA GLY A 143 10.08 16.25 -9.63
C GLY A 143 9.46 14.85 -9.48
N ALA A 144 9.16 14.42 -8.24
CA ALA A 144 8.48 13.15 -7.95
C ALA A 144 6.95 13.22 -8.12
N GLN A 145 6.35 14.42 -8.05
CA GLN A 145 4.92 14.64 -8.31
C GLN A 145 4.58 14.56 -9.80
N VAL A 146 5.55 14.79 -10.69
CA VAL A 146 5.37 14.56 -12.11
C VAL A 146 5.50 13.06 -12.41
N TRP A 147 4.43 12.34 -12.08
CA TRP A 147 4.29 10.92 -12.30
C TRP A 147 4.57 10.53 -13.75
N ARG A 148 5.30 9.45 -13.98
CA ARG A 148 5.48 8.83 -15.30
C ARG A 148 4.55 7.65 -15.41
N TRP A 149 3.25 7.93 -15.53
CA TRP A 149 2.32 6.86 -15.87
C TRP A 149 2.43 6.57 -17.36
N GLN A 150 2.83 5.37 -17.76
CA GLN A 150 2.82 5.00 -19.18
C GLN A 150 1.40 4.64 -19.60
N CYS A 151 0.91 5.31 -20.64
CA CYS A 151 -0.36 4.98 -21.25
C CYS A 151 -0.39 3.52 -21.64
N SER A 152 -1.24 2.73 -20.99
CA SER A 152 -1.22 1.26 -21.08
C SER A 152 -2.10 0.71 -22.20
N SER A 153 -2.87 1.56 -22.87
CA SER A 153 -3.77 1.18 -23.96
C SER A 153 -3.96 2.33 -24.94
N ARG A 154 -4.39 1.99 -26.15
CA ARG A 154 -4.78 2.99 -27.15
C ARG A 154 -6.08 3.71 -26.78
N ALA A 155 -7.02 3.03 -26.14
CA ALA A 155 -8.26 3.65 -25.66
C ALA A 155 -7.98 4.77 -24.63
N MET A 156 -6.97 4.58 -23.78
CA MET A 156 -6.57 5.60 -22.82
C MET A 156 -5.81 6.75 -23.48
N GLN A 157 -5.03 6.48 -24.54
CA GLN A 157 -4.42 7.52 -25.37
C GLN A 157 -5.51 8.39 -25.98
N ASP A 158 -6.55 7.78 -26.54
CA ASP A 158 -7.67 8.49 -27.17
C ASP A 158 -8.43 9.36 -26.14
N ALA A 159 -8.64 8.84 -24.92
CA ALA A 159 -9.23 9.60 -23.83
C ALA A 159 -8.36 10.80 -23.39
N LEU A 160 -7.04 10.63 -23.33
CA LEU A 160 -6.12 11.73 -23.01
C LEU A 160 -6.10 12.79 -24.12
N MET A 161 -6.12 12.38 -25.39
CA MET A 161 -6.26 13.31 -26.51
C MET A 161 -7.58 14.09 -26.46
N GLN A 162 -8.68 13.45 -26.03
CA GLN A 162 -9.94 14.14 -25.81
C GLN A 162 -9.81 15.19 -24.70
N LEU A 163 -9.19 14.87 -23.56
CA LEU A 163 -8.95 15.85 -22.50
C LEU A 163 -8.08 17.03 -22.95
N VAL A 164 -7.13 16.79 -23.85
CA VAL A 164 -6.35 17.88 -24.49
C VAL A 164 -7.25 18.74 -25.37
N SER A 165 -8.09 18.11 -26.20
CA SER A 165 -9.07 18.83 -27.04
C SER A 165 -10.06 19.66 -26.22
N ASP A 166 -10.42 19.18 -25.03
CA ASP A 166 -11.33 19.85 -24.11
C ASP A 166 -10.64 20.95 -23.29
N GLY A 167 -9.32 21.12 -23.45
CA GLY A 167 -8.52 22.11 -22.73
C GLY A 167 -8.26 21.75 -21.25
N ILE A 168 -8.53 20.51 -20.85
CA ILE A 168 -8.35 20.00 -19.48
C ILE A 168 -6.91 19.50 -19.28
N ALA A 169 -6.30 18.97 -20.35
CA ALA A 169 -4.92 18.46 -20.34
C ALA A 169 -4.02 19.20 -21.32
N GLN A 170 -2.72 19.15 -21.09
CA GLN A 170 -1.68 19.69 -21.97
C GLN A 170 -0.82 18.56 -22.53
N GLU A 171 -0.68 18.48 -23.86
CA GLU A 171 0.29 17.58 -24.49
C GLU A 171 1.64 18.27 -24.70
N GLY A 172 2.75 17.53 -24.58
CA GLY A 172 4.09 18.06 -24.83
C GLY A 172 5.19 17.02 -24.67
N LEU A 173 6.45 17.45 -24.81
CA LEU A 173 7.58 16.58 -24.50
C LEU A 173 7.64 16.34 -23.00
N CYS A 174 7.91 15.10 -22.58
CA CYS A 174 7.99 14.73 -21.16
C CYS A 174 9.03 15.56 -20.39
N VAL A 175 10.08 16.04 -21.06
CA VAL A 175 11.12 16.89 -20.44
C VAL A 175 10.64 18.31 -20.16
N GLU A 176 9.70 18.81 -20.96
CA GLU A 176 9.09 20.14 -20.81
C GLU A 176 7.95 20.09 -19.79
N LEU A 177 7.08 19.08 -19.90
CA LEU A 177 5.96 18.86 -18.98
C LEU A 177 6.40 18.63 -17.53
N LYS A 178 7.64 18.16 -17.33
CA LYS A 178 8.26 17.98 -16.00
C LYS A 178 8.47 19.25 -15.19
N GLN A 179 8.41 20.42 -15.82
CA GLN A 179 8.67 21.69 -15.16
C GLN A 179 7.39 22.35 -14.62
N HIS A 180 6.24 21.69 -14.73
CA HIS A 180 4.93 22.24 -14.36
C HIS A 180 4.54 22.01 -12.89
N ASP A 181 3.42 22.61 -12.51
CA ASP A 181 2.90 22.77 -11.14
C ASP A 181 2.61 21.42 -10.43
N PRO A 182 2.91 21.27 -9.11
CA PRO A 182 2.53 20.14 -8.23
C PRO A 182 1.13 19.54 -8.38
N ASP A 183 0.14 20.31 -8.86
CA ASP A 183 -1.27 19.88 -8.88
C ASP A 183 -1.64 19.02 -10.10
N HIS A 184 -0.66 18.69 -10.94
CA HIS A 184 -0.87 17.96 -12.18
C HIS A 184 -0.13 16.62 -12.23
N VAL A 185 -0.76 15.64 -12.85
CA VAL A 185 -0.22 14.32 -13.18
C VAL A 185 0.29 14.35 -14.60
N MET A 186 1.46 13.75 -14.85
CA MET A 186 1.92 13.49 -16.20
C MET A 186 1.64 12.03 -16.59
N VAL A 187 1.27 11.84 -17.85
CA VAL A 187 1.02 10.53 -18.46
C VAL A 187 1.84 10.45 -19.73
N GLN A 188 2.81 9.55 -19.78
CA GLN A 188 3.57 9.28 -20.99
C GLN A 188 2.69 8.60 -22.05
N SER A 189 2.83 9.03 -23.31
CA SER A 189 2.11 8.48 -24.45
C SER A 189 2.47 6.99 -24.70
N TYR A 190 1.48 6.22 -25.13
CA TYR A 190 1.60 4.80 -25.51
C TYR A 190 2.43 4.64 -26.79
N GLY A 191 2.22 5.52 -27.76
CA GLY A 191 2.85 5.46 -29.08
C GLY A 191 4.22 6.15 -29.17
N ASP A 192 4.50 7.09 -28.27
CA ASP A 192 5.74 7.85 -28.26
C ASP A 192 6.19 8.16 -26.82
N PRO A 193 7.21 7.46 -26.29
CA PRO A 193 7.68 7.66 -24.92
C PRO A 193 8.36 9.03 -24.71
N ALA A 194 8.70 9.78 -25.74
CA ALA A 194 9.20 11.14 -25.58
C ALA A 194 8.08 12.15 -25.25
N ARG A 195 6.82 11.81 -25.58
CA ARG A 195 5.65 12.67 -25.37
C ARG A 195 4.83 12.24 -24.17
N GLY A 196 4.13 13.20 -23.59
CA GLY A 196 3.19 12.95 -22.51
C GLY A 196 2.05 13.97 -22.47
N TYR A 197 1.18 13.76 -21.50
CA TYR A 197 -0.01 14.53 -21.22
C TYR A 197 0.07 14.97 -19.77
N LEU A 198 -0.06 16.26 -19.50
CA LEU A 198 -0.15 16.82 -18.18
C LEU A 198 -1.62 17.13 -17.90
N LEU A 199 -2.19 16.62 -16.81
CA LEU A 199 -3.60 16.80 -16.48
C LEU A 199 -3.77 17.00 -14.96
N PRO A 200 -4.74 17.78 -14.51
CA PRO A 200 -4.99 17.96 -13.09
C PRO A 200 -5.44 16.64 -12.41
N HIS A 201 -5.16 16.54 -11.12
CA HIS A 201 -5.33 15.30 -10.34
C HIS A 201 -6.77 14.75 -10.31
N ASP A 202 -7.78 15.60 -10.41
CA ASP A 202 -9.20 15.27 -10.48
C ASP A 202 -9.57 14.58 -11.80
N ALA A 203 -9.19 15.18 -12.93
CA ALA A 203 -9.37 14.62 -14.27
C ALA A 203 -8.69 13.24 -14.40
N TRP A 204 -7.53 13.09 -13.75
CA TRP A 204 -6.83 11.81 -13.69
C TRP A 204 -7.62 10.71 -12.98
N ARG A 205 -8.26 11.01 -11.84
CA ARG A 205 -9.04 10.03 -11.08
C ARG A 205 -10.24 9.53 -11.87
N GLU A 206 -10.93 10.43 -12.59
CA GLU A 206 -12.05 10.08 -13.45
C GLU A 206 -11.61 9.19 -14.62
N LEU A 207 -10.52 9.57 -15.28
CA LEU A 207 -9.95 8.82 -16.40
C LEU A 207 -9.49 7.40 -15.98
N LEU A 208 -8.89 7.25 -14.79
CA LEU A 208 -8.57 5.95 -14.22
C LEU A 208 -9.83 5.11 -13.90
N ALA A 209 -10.85 5.71 -13.29
CA ALA A 209 -12.09 4.99 -12.97
C ALA A 209 -12.74 4.44 -14.24
N VAL A 210 -12.74 5.21 -15.32
CA VAL A 210 -13.24 4.78 -16.64
C VAL A 210 -12.37 3.66 -17.23
N GLU A 211 -11.04 3.81 -17.28
CA GLU A 211 -10.17 2.77 -17.85
C GLU A 211 -10.21 1.45 -17.06
N LEU A 212 -10.26 1.53 -15.73
CA LEU A 212 -10.39 0.35 -14.87
C LEU A 212 -11.76 -0.32 -15.02
N SER A 213 -12.83 0.44 -15.28
CA SER A 213 -14.17 -0.10 -15.55
C SER A 213 -14.29 -0.79 -16.93
N ARG A 214 -13.49 -0.36 -17.91
CA ARG A 214 -13.50 -0.86 -19.30
C ARG A 214 -12.69 -2.13 -19.52
N ARG A 215 -12.10 -2.72 -18.48
CA ARG A 215 -11.37 -4.00 -18.56
C ARG A 215 -12.19 -5.16 -18.01
N PRO A 216 -13.21 -5.68 -18.72
CA PRO A 216 -13.75 -7.00 -18.41
C PRO A 216 -12.72 -8.04 -18.86
N GLY A 217 -12.07 -8.71 -17.92
CA GLY A 217 -11.30 -9.93 -18.21
C GLY A 217 -9.83 -9.78 -18.57
N LEU A 218 -9.17 -8.63 -18.32
CA LEU A 218 -7.74 -8.69 -18.00
C LEU A 218 -7.62 -9.32 -16.61
N GLY A 219 -7.66 -10.65 -16.60
CA GLY A 219 -7.38 -11.50 -15.47
C GLY A 219 -6.01 -11.18 -14.91
N GLY A 220 -5.96 -10.18 -14.04
CA GLY A 220 -5.40 -10.47 -12.75
C GLY A 220 -6.13 -11.72 -12.28
N ALA A 221 -5.50 -12.90 -12.42
CA ALA A 221 -5.50 -13.72 -11.22
C ALA A 221 -5.18 -12.72 -10.11
N PRO A 222 -6.12 -12.40 -9.18
CA PRO A 222 -5.78 -11.52 -8.08
C PRO A 222 -4.47 -12.10 -7.57
N ARG A 223 -3.37 -11.36 -7.71
CA ARG A 223 -2.00 -11.86 -7.53
C ARG A 223 -1.89 -12.26 -6.08
N ARG A 224 -2.36 -13.46 -5.73
CA ARG A 224 -2.85 -13.85 -4.39
C ARG A 224 -2.72 -12.70 -3.38
N ARG A 225 -3.45 -11.60 -3.62
CA ARG A 225 -3.91 -10.80 -2.50
C ARG A 225 -4.88 -11.78 -1.90
N PRO A 226 -4.70 -12.21 -0.64
CA PRO A 226 -5.78 -12.88 0.04
C PRO A 226 -7.02 -12.07 -0.32
N ARG A 227 -8.02 -12.73 -0.91
CA ARG A 227 -9.32 -12.07 -1.10
C ARG A 227 -9.59 -11.42 0.25
N ARG A 228 -9.93 -10.13 0.25
CA ARG A 228 -10.54 -9.44 1.39
C ARG A 228 -11.87 -10.13 1.68
N LYS A 229 -11.79 -11.37 2.13
CA LYS A 229 -12.84 -12.01 2.87
C LYS A 229 -12.41 -11.74 4.30
N SER A 230 -12.95 -10.66 4.84
CA SER A 230 -13.01 -10.54 6.28
C SER A 230 -13.66 -11.80 6.83
N LEU A 231 -13.42 -12.11 8.10
CA LEU A 231 -14.11 -13.22 8.77
C LEU A 231 -15.64 -13.16 8.57
N ASN A 232 -16.21 -11.96 8.45
CA ASN A 232 -17.63 -11.75 8.12
C ASN A 232 -18.03 -12.30 6.74
N ASP A 233 -17.17 -12.22 5.73
CA ASP A 233 -17.42 -12.74 4.37
C ASP A 233 -17.31 -14.29 4.27
N LEU A 234 -16.84 -14.94 5.34
CA LEU A 234 -16.79 -16.40 5.48
C LEU A 234 -17.95 -16.97 6.29
N ILE A 235 -18.61 -16.14 7.11
CA ILE A 235 -19.77 -16.53 7.95
C ILE A 235 -21.04 -16.71 7.11
N ASP A 236 -21.17 -15.98 5.99
CA ASP A 236 -22.32 -16.06 5.08
C ASP A 236 -22.25 -17.23 4.07
N GLN A 237 -21.25 -18.10 4.16
CA GLN A 237 -21.21 -19.32 3.37
C GLN A 237 -21.82 -20.47 4.18
N PRO A 238 -22.87 -21.16 3.69
CA PRO A 238 -23.43 -22.30 4.39
C PRO A 238 -22.35 -23.39 4.54
N PRO A 239 -22.38 -24.18 5.62
CA PRO A 239 -21.36 -25.21 5.84
C PRO A 239 -21.58 -26.34 4.84
N PHE A 240 -20.77 -26.33 3.77
CA PHE A 240 -20.69 -27.32 2.69
C PHE A 240 -21.91 -27.47 1.78
#